data_AF-A0A498G370-F1
#
_entry.id   AF-A0A498G370-F1
#
_cell.length_a   1.000
_cell.length_b   1.000
_cell.length_c   1.000
_cell.angle_alpha   90.00
_cell.angle_beta   90.00
_cell.angle_gamma   90.00
#
_symmetry.space_group_name_H-M   'P 1'
#
loop_
_entity.id
_entity.type
_entity.pdbx_description
1 polymer ?
#
loop_
_entity_poly.entity_id
_entity_poly.type
_entity_poly.pdbx_seq_one_letter_code
_entity_poly.pdbx_strand_id
1 'polypeptide(L)'
;MNKSFVLTSMQKEVAKETLTEAVERVLETTDAQEQIEDQKQIAKQRQNRSDTLWFELILSMSTLQGSHGNTLAVNDEYYAQVEYENLVQMDEEDRIAHLKEVLLEAGVNMHNKKSMYISSHVERIESMGGLEEAQDEFSSRTGKGEKVEFLKQFKGIGDKYARNIGMDLLHSDFRDTLALDTRIKNITDELGIEFNSYEQHENFYVSVANSLNVTPWELDRILYRYTDEVIEKIE
;
A
#
# COMPACT_ATOMS: atom_id res chain seq x y z
N MET A 1 29.82 28.03 11.77
CA MET A 1 28.96 27.08 11.00
C MET A 1 29.71 26.64 9.76
N ASN A 2 29.69 25.35 9.45
CA ASN A 2 30.49 24.78 8.37
C ASN A 2 29.86 25.12 7.00
N LYS A 3 30.60 25.73 6.08
CA LYS A 3 30.08 26.26 4.80
C LYS A 3 29.40 25.17 3.94
N SER A 4 29.88 23.93 4.04
CA SER A 4 29.29 22.76 3.40
C SER A 4 27.88 22.42 3.95
N PHE A 5 27.66 22.54 5.26
CA PHE A 5 26.36 22.25 5.88
C PHE A 5 25.27 23.26 5.45
N VAL A 6 25.65 24.53 5.31
CA VAL A 6 24.75 25.60 4.85
C VAL A 6 24.35 25.39 3.39
N LEU A 7 25.28 24.96 2.54
CA LEU A 7 25.01 24.66 1.13
C LEU A 7 24.04 23.48 0.98
N THR A 8 24.22 22.41 1.75
CA THR A 8 23.32 21.24 1.73
C THR A 8 21.92 21.57 2.24
N SER A 9 21.79 22.43 3.26
CA SER A 9 20.48 22.87 3.75
C SER A 9 19.74 23.72 2.72
N MET A 10 20.44 24.64 2.06
CA MET A 10 19.85 25.53 1.05
C MET A 10 19.41 24.75 -0.20
N GLN A 11 20.18 23.75 -0.62
CA GLN A 11 19.79 22.86 -1.73
C GLN A 11 18.50 22.10 -1.43
N LYS A 12 18.31 21.63 -0.20
CA LYS A 12 17.09 20.92 0.19
C LYS A 12 15.86 21.82 0.25
N GLU A 13 16.01 23.08 0.67
CA GLU A 13 14.89 24.03 0.63
C GLU A 13 14.49 24.37 -0.81
N VAL A 14 15.47 24.60 -1.70
CA VAL A 14 15.18 24.81 -3.14
C VAL A 14 14.49 23.59 -3.73
N ALA A 15 15.00 22.37 -3.47
CA ALA A 15 14.37 21.15 -3.96
C ALA A 15 12.95 20.96 -3.40
N LYS A 16 12.69 21.38 -2.16
CA LYS A 16 11.36 21.36 -1.56
C LYS A 16 10.41 22.29 -2.30
N GLU A 17 10.84 23.53 -2.56
CA GLU A 17 10.07 24.52 -3.34
C GLU A 17 9.77 23.99 -4.75
N THR A 18 10.79 23.49 -5.46
CA THR A 18 10.65 22.91 -6.80
C THR A 18 9.65 21.76 -6.83
N LEU A 19 9.76 20.78 -5.91
CA LEU A 19 8.82 19.67 -5.86
C LEU A 19 7.41 20.14 -5.48
N THR A 20 7.28 21.12 -4.59
CA THR A 20 5.98 21.70 -4.21
C THR A 20 5.30 22.30 -5.45
N GLU A 21 5.99 23.17 -6.19
CA GLU A 21 5.46 23.79 -7.41
C GLU A 21 5.12 22.75 -8.50
N ALA A 22 5.96 21.72 -8.66
CA ALA A 22 5.71 20.63 -9.60
C ALA A 22 4.41 19.88 -9.27
N VAL A 23 4.20 19.54 -7.99
CA VAL A 23 2.99 18.86 -7.53
C VAL A 23 1.77 19.78 -7.61
N GLU A 24 1.88 21.07 -7.28
CA GLU A 24 0.80 22.05 -7.49
C GLU A 24 0.35 22.08 -8.95
N ARG A 25 1.29 22.13 -9.91
CA ARG A 25 0.96 22.09 -11.34
C ARG A 25 0.27 20.80 -11.74
N VAL A 26 0.69 19.65 -11.21
CA VAL A 26 0.01 18.37 -11.45
C VAL A 26 -1.42 18.42 -10.91
N LEU A 27 -1.63 18.95 -9.70
CA LEU A 27 -2.96 19.12 -9.13
C LEU A 27 -3.86 20.05 -9.96
N GLU A 28 -3.30 21.07 -10.60
CA GLU A 28 -4.03 22.02 -11.44
C GLU A 28 -4.36 21.48 -12.85
N THR A 29 -3.51 20.63 -13.41
CA THR A 29 -3.56 20.23 -14.82
C THR A 29 -4.06 18.82 -15.07
N THR A 30 -4.28 18.03 -14.02
CA THR A 30 -4.70 16.62 -14.10
C THR A 30 -5.96 16.37 -13.29
N ASP A 31 -6.46 15.12 -13.34
CA ASP A 31 -7.56 14.63 -12.52
C ASP A 31 -7.13 14.22 -11.09
N ALA A 32 -5.94 14.60 -10.64
CA ALA A 32 -5.35 14.13 -9.38
C ALA A 32 -6.26 14.28 -8.16
N GLN A 33 -6.97 15.40 -8.02
CA GLN A 33 -7.88 15.62 -6.91
C GLN A 33 -9.08 14.65 -6.94
N GLU A 34 -9.69 14.44 -8.11
CA GLU A 34 -10.79 13.49 -8.29
C GLU A 34 -10.32 12.06 -7.94
N GLN A 35 -9.13 11.69 -8.41
CA GLN A 35 -8.56 10.36 -8.18
C GLN A 35 -8.18 10.10 -6.71
N ILE A 36 -7.82 11.14 -5.97
CA ILE A 36 -7.60 11.06 -4.51
C ILE A 36 -8.92 10.81 -3.79
N GLU A 37 -9.97 11.55 -4.14
CA GLU A 37 -11.29 11.37 -3.52
C GLU A 37 -11.88 10.00 -3.83
N ASP A 38 -11.74 9.51 -5.06
CA ASP A 38 -12.13 8.15 -5.44
C ASP A 38 -11.41 7.10 -4.59
N GLN A 39 -10.10 7.25 -4.39
CA GLN A 39 -9.33 6.34 -3.54
C GLN A 39 -9.77 6.40 -2.07
N LYS A 40 -10.11 7.58 -1.54
CA LYS A 40 -10.68 7.69 -0.19
C LYS A 40 -12.03 7.00 -0.07
N GLN A 41 -12.89 7.11 -1.10
CA GLN A 41 -14.17 6.38 -1.11
C GLN A 41 -13.96 4.87 -1.19
N ILE A 42 -13.03 4.40 -2.02
CA ILE A 42 -12.66 2.98 -2.11
C ILE A 42 -12.14 2.47 -0.76
N ALA A 43 -11.24 3.22 -0.11
CA ALA A 43 -10.73 2.87 1.22
C ALA A 43 -11.87 2.76 2.25
N LYS A 44 -12.81 3.72 2.25
CA LYS A 44 -13.99 3.68 3.12
C LYS A 44 -14.89 2.48 2.84
N GLN A 45 -15.11 2.13 1.56
CA GLN A 45 -15.88 0.94 1.20
C GLN A 45 -15.21 -0.33 1.73
N ARG A 46 -13.88 -0.44 1.58
CA ARG A 46 -13.09 -1.58 2.08
C ARG A 46 -13.10 -1.70 3.60
N GLN A 47 -12.99 -0.57 4.31
CA GLN A 47 -13.11 -0.52 5.78
C GLN A 47 -14.48 -0.99 6.29
N ASN A 48 -15.55 -0.80 5.51
CA ASN A 48 -16.91 -1.17 5.91
C ASN A 48 -17.26 -2.63 5.61
N ARG A 49 -16.34 -3.39 5.00
CA ARG A 49 -16.56 -4.81 4.75
C ARG A 49 -16.54 -5.58 6.07
N SER A 50 -17.35 -6.64 6.16
CA SER A 50 -17.28 -7.56 7.31
C SER A 50 -16.04 -8.44 7.30
N ASP A 51 -15.39 -8.57 6.14
CA ASP A 51 -14.23 -9.42 5.86
C ASP A 51 -13.00 -8.60 5.44
N THR A 52 -12.90 -7.32 5.84
CA THR A 52 -11.81 -6.40 5.45
C THR A 52 -10.42 -7.02 5.53
N LEU A 53 -10.06 -7.71 6.62
CA LEU A 53 -8.73 -8.32 6.74
C LEU A 53 -8.50 -9.38 5.68
N TRP A 54 -9.50 -10.25 5.45
CA TRP A 54 -9.43 -11.29 4.44
C TRP A 54 -9.35 -10.70 3.04
N PHE A 55 -10.20 -9.72 2.72
CA PHE A 55 -10.17 -9.00 1.46
C PHE A 55 -8.79 -8.41 1.15
N GLU A 56 -8.16 -7.72 2.11
CA GLU A 56 -6.86 -7.10 1.90
C GLU A 56 -5.72 -8.12 1.77
N LEU A 57 -5.80 -9.27 2.45
CA LEU A 57 -4.88 -10.39 2.26
C LEU A 57 -5.01 -11.00 0.85
N ILE A 58 -6.24 -11.21 0.38
CA ILE A 58 -6.51 -11.72 -0.97
C ILE A 58 -6.03 -10.72 -2.02
N LEU A 59 -6.33 -9.42 -1.88
CA LEU A 59 -5.86 -8.38 -2.79
C LEU A 59 -4.32 -8.30 -2.83
N SER A 60 -3.67 -8.38 -1.68
CA SER A 60 -2.20 -8.41 -1.59
C SER A 60 -1.61 -9.64 -2.28
N MET A 61 -2.20 -10.82 -2.09
CA MET A 61 -1.75 -12.03 -2.78
C MET A 61 -1.99 -11.96 -4.28
N SER A 62 -3.13 -11.40 -4.69
CA SER A 62 -3.51 -11.22 -6.10
C SER A 62 -2.49 -10.37 -6.86
N THR A 63 -2.01 -9.30 -6.22
CA THR A 63 -1.13 -8.30 -6.84
C THR A 63 0.36 -8.53 -6.59
N LEU A 64 0.73 -9.49 -5.72
CA LEU A 64 2.12 -9.83 -5.42
C LEU A 64 2.86 -10.26 -6.70
N GLN A 65 3.85 -9.45 -7.12
CA GLN A 65 4.61 -9.63 -8.37
C GLN A 65 3.76 -9.57 -9.66
N GLY A 66 2.68 -8.79 -9.68
CA GLY A 66 1.97 -8.45 -10.91
C GLY A 66 0.57 -7.90 -10.64
N SER A 67 0.26 -6.71 -11.15
CA SER A 67 -1.02 -6.03 -10.95
C SER A 67 -2.21 -6.68 -11.66
N HIS A 68 -1.97 -7.43 -12.74
CA HIS A 68 -3.02 -8.11 -13.53
C HIS A 68 -3.90 -9.06 -12.69
N GLY A 69 -3.35 -9.66 -11.64
CA GLY A 69 -4.09 -10.58 -10.77
C GLY A 69 -5.16 -9.91 -9.90
N ASN A 70 -5.20 -8.56 -9.85
CA ASN A 70 -6.22 -7.81 -9.10
C ASN A 70 -7.66 -8.26 -9.42
N THR A 71 -7.89 -8.77 -10.63
CA THR A 71 -9.16 -9.37 -11.05
C THR A 71 -9.75 -10.34 -10.03
N LEU A 72 -8.92 -11.14 -9.35
CA LEU A 72 -9.38 -12.06 -8.30
C LEU A 72 -10.16 -11.35 -7.18
N ALA A 73 -9.69 -10.16 -6.77
CA ALA A 73 -10.25 -9.43 -5.64
C ALA A 73 -11.40 -8.49 -6.04
N VAL A 74 -11.39 -7.96 -7.27
CA VAL A 74 -12.36 -6.94 -7.70
C VAL A 74 -13.50 -7.47 -8.56
N ASN A 75 -13.42 -8.72 -9.01
CA ASN A 75 -14.52 -9.39 -9.69
C ASN A 75 -15.29 -10.25 -8.68
N ASP A 76 -16.58 -9.97 -8.50
CA ASP A 76 -17.41 -10.62 -7.48
C ASP A 76 -17.51 -12.14 -7.69
N GLU A 77 -17.53 -12.64 -8.94
CA GLU A 77 -17.62 -14.08 -9.23
C GLU A 77 -16.33 -14.82 -8.84
N TYR A 78 -15.17 -14.19 -9.05
CA TYR A 78 -13.90 -14.75 -8.59
C TYR A 78 -13.72 -14.60 -7.09
N TYR A 79 -14.09 -13.46 -6.51
CA TYR A 79 -13.94 -13.22 -5.09
C TYR A 79 -14.79 -14.19 -4.26
N ALA A 80 -16.04 -14.44 -4.67
CA ALA A 80 -16.93 -15.39 -4.03
C ALA A 80 -16.29 -16.79 -3.87
N GLN A 81 -15.47 -17.21 -4.83
CA GLN A 81 -14.79 -18.52 -4.78
C GLN A 81 -13.64 -18.59 -3.78
N VAL A 82 -13.14 -17.44 -3.32
CA VAL A 82 -12.04 -17.32 -2.35
C VAL A 82 -12.45 -16.63 -1.07
N GLU A 83 -13.74 -16.44 -0.81
CA GLU A 83 -14.27 -15.98 0.48
C GLU A 83 -13.84 -16.91 1.62
N TYR A 84 -13.57 -16.33 2.79
CA TYR A 84 -13.10 -17.10 3.94
C TYR A 84 -14.09 -18.21 4.32
N GLU A 85 -15.39 -17.91 4.36
CA GLU A 85 -16.41 -18.89 4.73
C GLU A 85 -16.47 -20.07 3.78
N ASN A 86 -16.08 -19.90 2.51
CA ASN A 86 -16.08 -20.99 1.53
C ASN A 86 -14.82 -21.85 1.67
N LEU A 87 -13.65 -21.22 1.83
CA LEU A 87 -12.38 -21.94 1.93
C LEU A 87 -12.21 -22.68 3.25
N VAL A 88 -12.78 -22.18 4.35
CA VAL A 88 -12.65 -22.81 5.67
C VAL A 88 -13.40 -24.15 5.76
N GLN A 89 -14.39 -24.38 4.89
CA GLN A 89 -15.13 -25.65 4.83
C GLN A 89 -14.35 -26.77 4.11
N MET A 90 -13.27 -26.40 3.41
CA MET A 90 -12.41 -27.34 2.68
C MET A 90 -11.27 -27.79 3.58
N ASP A 91 -10.89 -29.07 3.47
CA ASP A 91 -9.61 -29.49 4.03
C ASP A 91 -8.44 -28.85 3.28
N GLU A 92 -7.22 -28.95 3.84
CA GLU A 92 -6.06 -28.25 3.29
C GLU A 92 -5.74 -28.68 1.84
N GLU A 93 -5.88 -29.96 1.51
CA GLU A 93 -5.52 -30.49 0.20
C GLU A 93 -6.50 -30.00 -0.87
N ASP A 94 -7.80 -30.12 -0.59
CA ASP A 94 -8.88 -29.66 -1.46
C ASP A 94 -8.85 -28.13 -1.62
N ARG A 95 -8.62 -27.40 -0.52
CA ARG A 95 -8.48 -25.94 -0.54
C ARG A 95 -7.34 -25.50 -1.44
N ILE A 96 -6.17 -26.14 -1.34
CA ILE A 96 -5.03 -25.82 -2.20
C ILE A 96 -5.33 -26.14 -3.66
N ALA A 97 -5.98 -27.27 -3.96
CA ALA A 97 -6.35 -27.64 -5.32
C ALA A 97 -7.32 -26.61 -5.93
N HIS A 98 -8.41 -26.30 -5.22
CA HIS A 98 -9.38 -25.28 -5.61
C HIS A 98 -8.73 -23.92 -5.86
N LEU A 99 -7.92 -23.44 -4.91
CA LEU A 99 -7.21 -22.16 -5.04
C LEU A 99 -6.27 -22.13 -6.26
N LYS A 100 -5.60 -23.23 -6.61
CA LYS A 100 -4.72 -23.25 -7.79
C LYS A 100 -5.49 -22.93 -9.07
N GLU A 101 -6.68 -23.51 -9.22
CA GLU A 101 -7.54 -23.32 -10.38
C GLU A 101 -8.08 -21.89 -10.44
N VAL A 102 -8.72 -21.42 -9.37
CA VAL A 102 -9.31 -20.07 -9.33
C VAL A 102 -8.25 -18.98 -9.52
N LEU A 103 -7.08 -19.12 -8.88
CA LEU A 103 -5.99 -18.16 -9.04
C LEU A 103 -5.44 -18.15 -10.48
N LEU A 104 -5.34 -19.31 -11.13
CA LEU A 104 -4.89 -19.40 -12.51
C LEU A 104 -5.89 -18.71 -13.46
N GLU A 105 -7.18 -18.99 -13.30
CA GLU A 105 -8.24 -18.41 -14.11
C GLU A 105 -8.33 -16.88 -13.96
N ALA A 106 -8.17 -16.38 -12.72
CA ALA A 106 -8.12 -14.95 -12.43
C ALA A 106 -6.80 -14.27 -12.89
N GLY A 107 -5.87 -15.00 -13.52
CA GLY A 107 -4.63 -14.45 -14.06
C GLY A 107 -3.57 -14.13 -12.99
N VAL A 108 -3.64 -14.78 -11.82
CA VAL A 108 -2.71 -14.51 -10.72
C VAL A 108 -1.35 -15.19 -10.97
N ASN A 109 -0.30 -14.37 -11.02
CA ASN A 109 1.07 -14.86 -11.10
C ASN A 109 1.42 -15.75 -9.90
N MET A 110 2.23 -16.79 -10.12
CA MET A 110 2.66 -17.73 -9.08
C MET A 110 1.49 -18.43 -8.35
N HIS A 111 0.35 -18.67 -9.03
CA HIS A 111 -0.85 -19.33 -8.50
C HIS A 111 -0.53 -20.59 -7.66
N ASN A 112 0.39 -21.45 -8.12
CA ASN A 112 0.81 -22.64 -7.37
C ASN A 112 1.41 -22.33 -5.99
N LYS A 113 2.19 -21.25 -5.87
CA LYS A 113 2.79 -20.85 -4.60
C LYS A 113 1.79 -20.13 -3.71
N LYS A 114 0.98 -19.25 -4.32
CA LYS A 114 0.03 -18.40 -3.61
C LYS A 114 -1.18 -19.17 -3.09
N SER A 115 -1.62 -20.24 -3.76
CA SER A 115 -2.62 -21.17 -3.22
C SER A 115 -2.20 -21.75 -1.87
N MET A 116 -0.94 -22.20 -1.74
CA MET A 116 -0.40 -22.67 -0.46
C MET A 116 -0.32 -21.55 0.60
N TYR A 117 -0.04 -20.31 0.19
CA TYR A 117 -0.01 -19.18 1.12
C TYR A 117 -1.39 -18.84 1.64
N ILE A 118 -2.37 -18.68 0.74
CA ILE A 118 -3.76 -18.39 1.09
C ILE A 118 -4.36 -19.52 1.93
N SER A 119 -4.08 -20.78 1.59
CA SER A 119 -4.48 -21.93 2.44
C SER A 119 -3.95 -21.79 3.87
N SER A 120 -2.69 -21.43 4.04
CA SER A 120 -2.11 -21.20 5.38
C SER A 120 -2.63 -19.92 6.07
N HIS A 121 -3.18 -18.97 5.33
CA HIS A 121 -3.87 -17.81 5.92
C HIS A 121 -5.19 -18.25 6.57
N VAL A 122 -5.93 -19.16 5.92
CA VAL A 122 -7.15 -19.76 6.51
C VAL A 122 -6.80 -20.45 7.83
N GLU A 123 -5.78 -21.31 7.86
CA GLU A 123 -5.32 -21.97 9.08
C GLU A 123 -4.90 -20.97 10.18
N ARG A 124 -4.24 -19.87 9.79
CA ARG A 124 -3.82 -18.83 10.72
C ARG A 124 -5.03 -18.15 11.36
N ILE A 125 -6.03 -17.80 10.56
CA ILE A 125 -7.26 -17.15 11.02
C ILE A 125 -8.09 -18.10 11.87
N GLU A 126 -8.24 -19.35 11.47
CA GLU A 126 -8.88 -20.39 12.30
C GLU A 126 -8.18 -20.51 13.67
N SER A 127 -6.85 -20.48 13.71
CA SER A 127 -6.08 -20.54 14.96
C SER A 127 -6.29 -19.33 15.89
N MET A 128 -6.77 -18.20 15.35
CA MET A 128 -7.13 -17.00 16.10
C MET A 128 -8.56 -17.04 16.64
N GLY A 129 -9.36 -18.04 16.24
CA GLY A 129 -10.78 -18.13 16.59
C GLY A 129 -11.73 -17.74 15.46
N GLY A 130 -11.21 -17.54 14.24
CA GLY A 130 -11.98 -17.15 13.07
C GLY A 130 -11.71 -15.72 12.60
N LEU A 131 -12.37 -15.33 11.50
CA LEU A 131 -12.11 -14.06 10.82
C LEU A 131 -12.44 -12.84 11.69
N GLU A 132 -13.52 -12.88 12.46
CA GLU A 132 -13.91 -11.80 13.36
C GLU A 132 -12.82 -11.53 14.41
N GLU A 133 -12.36 -12.58 15.12
CA GLU A 133 -11.30 -12.48 16.12
C GLU A 133 -9.97 -12.01 15.51
N ALA A 134 -9.63 -12.49 14.31
CA ALA A 134 -8.42 -12.02 13.60
C ALA A 134 -8.50 -10.53 13.23
N GLN A 135 -9.68 -10.04 12.84
CA GLN A 135 -9.91 -8.61 12.56
C GLN A 135 -9.85 -7.75 13.81
N ASP A 136 -10.41 -8.24 14.91
CA ASP A 136 -10.35 -7.57 16.20
C ASP A 136 -8.91 -7.51 16.72
N GLU A 137 -8.16 -8.60 16.59
CA GLU A 137 -6.74 -8.64 16.94
C GLU A 137 -5.91 -7.65 16.12
N PHE A 138 -6.16 -7.54 14.81
CA PHE A 138 -5.52 -6.53 13.95
C PHE A 138 -5.88 -5.10 14.40
N SER A 139 -7.17 -4.87 14.66
CA SER A 139 -7.70 -3.56 15.05
C SER A 139 -7.15 -3.11 16.40
N SER A 140 -6.99 -4.03 17.35
CA SER A 140 -6.48 -3.75 18.70
C SER A 140 -4.98 -3.48 18.76
N ARG A 141 -4.21 -3.80 17.72
CA ARG A 141 -2.77 -3.48 17.67
C ARG A 141 -2.55 -1.97 17.71
N THR A 142 -1.56 -1.52 18.48
CA THR A 142 -1.30 -0.09 18.67
C THR A 142 -0.23 0.39 17.69
N GLY A 143 -0.61 1.30 16.80
CA GLY A 143 0.32 1.98 15.91
C GLY A 143 0.80 1.10 14.74
N LYS A 144 1.52 1.76 13.83
CA LYS A 144 2.04 1.18 12.58
C LYS A 144 2.88 -0.07 12.80
N GLY A 145 3.77 -0.04 13.80
CA GLY A 145 4.73 -1.12 14.05
C GLY A 145 4.05 -2.44 14.41
N GLU A 146 3.16 -2.43 15.40
CA GLU A 146 2.47 -3.65 15.84
C GLU A 146 1.51 -4.18 14.77
N LYS A 147 0.83 -3.29 14.03
CA LYS A 147 -0.03 -3.68 12.89
C LYS A 147 0.77 -4.34 11.77
N VAL A 148 1.96 -3.81 11.45
CA VAL A 148 2.86 -4.42 10.47
C VAL A 148 3.33 -5.80 10.93
N GLU A 149 3.74 -5.95 12.20
CA GLU A 149 4.18 -7.24 12.74
C GLU A 149 3.05 -8.27 12.80
N PHE A 150 1.82 -7.85 13.07
CA PHE A 150 0.64 -8.72 12.94
C PHE A 150 0.48 -9.22 11.50
N LEU A 151 0.45 -8.32 10.51
CA LEU A 151 0.24 -8.68 9.11
C LEU A 151 1.35 -9.59 8.56
N LYS A 152 2.59 -9.47 9.06
CA LYS A 152 3.73 -10.30 8.65
C LYS A 152 3.63 -11.77 9.07
N GLN A 153 2.67 -12.11 9.92
CA GLN A 153 2.39 -13.52 10.27
C GLN A 153 1.78 -14.28 9.09
N PHE A 154 1.19 -13.58 8.12
CA PHE A 154 0.62 -14.16 6.91
C PHE A 154 1.69 -14.37 5.83
N LYS A 155 1.83 -15.62 5.36
CA LYS A 155 2.86 -15.95 4.35
C LYS A 155 2.73 -15.07 3.10
N GLY A 156 3.85 -14.51 2.66
CA GLY A 156 3.90 -13.61 1.49
C GLY A 156 3.66 -12.14 1.81
N ILE A 157 3.25 -11.80 3.04
CA ILE A 157 3.13 -10.41 3.50
C ILE A 157 4.44 -10.00 4.19
N GLY A 158 5.27 -9.23 3.48
CA GLY A 158 6.44 -8.57 4.05
C GLY A 158 6.17 -7.10 4.40
N ASP A 159 7.19 -6.37 4.86
CA ASP A 159 7.05 -4.97 5.32
C ASP A 159 6.36 -4.06 4.29
N LYS A 160 6.67 -4.25 2.99
CA LYS A 160 6.03 -3.49 1.91
C LYS A 160 4.53 -3.73 1.85
N TYR A 161 4.10 -4.99 1.77
CA TYR A 161 2.67 -5.32 1.62
C TYR A 161 1.89 -5.03 2.90
N ALA A 162 2.50 -5.25 4.07
CA ALA A 162 1.90 -4.87 5.34
C ALA A 162 1.63 -3.35 5.42
N ARG A 163 2.55 -2.52 4.92
CA ARG A 163 2.32 -1.06 4.80
C ARG A 163 1.23 -0.75 3.78
N ASN A 164 1.26 -1.40 2.60
CA ASN A 164 0.26 -1.17 1.56
C ASN A 164 -1.16 -1.44 2.07
N ILE A 165 -1.39 -2.53 2.82
CA ILE A 165 -2.71 -2.83 3.42
C ILE A 165 -3.19 -1.66 4.29
N GLY A 166 -2.34 -1.16 5.19
CA GLY A 166 -2.69 -0.01 6.03
C GLY A 166 -2.95 1.28 5.23
N MET A 167 -2.18 1.50 4.16
CA MET A 167 -2.37 2.65 3.26
C MET A 167 -3.63 2.51 2.39
N ASP A 168 -3.94 1.33 1.87
CA ASP A 168 -5.11 1.06 1.03
C ASP A 168 -6.41 1.16 1.85
N LEU A 169 -6.33 0.86 3.14
CA LEU A 169 -7.38 1.10 4.10
C LEU A 169 -7.40 2.55 4.62
N LEU A 170 -6.55 3.47 4.18
CA LEU A 170 -6.46 4.84 4.73
C LEU A 170 -6.41 4.86 6.28
N HIS A 171 -5.74 3.87 6.87
CA HIS A 171 -5.73 3.69 8.32
C HIS A 171 -4.96 4.84 8.99
N SER A 172 -5.46 5.34 10.13
CA SER A 172 -4.89 6.50 10.85
C SER A 172 -3.40 6.35 11.14
N ASP A 173 -2.98 5.15 11.55
CA ASP A 173 -1.58 4.86 11.87
C ASP A 173 -0.64 4.79 10.65
N PHE A 174 -1.18 4.82 9.43
CA PHE A 174 -0.41 4.69 8.19
C PHE A 174 -0.46 5.97 7.34
N ARG A 175 -1.58 6.71 7.38
CA ARG A 175 -1.81 7.86 6.49
C ARG A 175 -0.87 9.05 6.68
N ASP A 176 -0.19 9.12 7.83
CA ASP A 176 0.75 10.19 8.16
C ASP A 176 2.20 9.83 7.77
N THR A 177 2.38 8.79 6.95
CA THR A 177 3.70 8.28 6.53
C THR A 177 3.76 8.12 5.02
N LEU A 178 4.95 8.15 4.43
CA LEU A 178 5.14 8.03 2.98
C LEU A 178 6.10 6.88 2.65
N ALA A 179 5.72 6.03 1.69
CA ALA A 179 6.50 4.85 1.34
C ALA A 179 7.67 5.23 0.42
N LEU A 180 8.89 5.28 0.96
CA LEU A 180 10.11 5.52 0.18
C LEU A 180 10.49 4.32 -0.71
N ASP A 181 9.77 4.13 -1.82
CA ASP A 181 10.08 3.12 -2.84
C ASP A 181 10.96 3.68 -3.97
N THR A 182 11.20 2.88 -5.01
CA THR A 182 12.06 3.27 -6.13
C THR A 182 11.56 4.51 -6.88
N ARG A 183 10.25 4.77 -6.95
CA ARG A 183 9.72 5.96 -7.63
C ARG A 183 10.08 7.22 -6.86
N ILE A 184 9.92 7.18 -5.55
CA ILE A 184 10.30 8.29 -4.66
C ILE A 184 11.81 8.54 -4.73
N LYS A 185 12.62 7.49 -4.81
CA LYS A 185 14.06 7.62 -5.03
C LYS A 185 14.38 8.30 -6.36
N ASN A 186 13.72 7.93 -7.46
CA ASN A 186 13.92 8.59 -8.74
C ASN A 186 13.61 10.10 -8.66
N ILE A 187 12.49 10.48 -8.03
CA ILE A 187 12.16 11.91 -7.82
C ILE A 187 13.26 12.61 -6.99
N THR A 188 13.78 11.94 -5.96
CA THR A 188 14.88 12.46 -5.13
C THR A 188 16.15 12.69 -5.95
N ASP A 189 16.46 11.76 -6.85
CA ASP A 189 17.63 11.82 -7.73
C ASP A 189 17.48 12.97 -8.75
N GLU A 190 16.30 13.16 -9.33
CA GLU A 190 16.00 14.29 -10.22
C GLU A 190 16.10 15.65 -9.52
N LEU A 191 15.73 15.72 -8.24
CA LEU A 191 15.93 16.92 -7.41
C LEU A 191 17.40 17.17 -7.03
N GLY A 192 18.30 16.21 -7.30
CA GLY A 192 19.74 16.34 -7.02
C GLY A 192 20.08 16.43 -5.52
N ILE A 193 19.27 15.82 -4.66
CA ILE A 193 19.46 15.84 -3.20
C ILE A 193 19.70 14.44 -2.62
N GLU A 194 20.40 14.37 -1.49
CA GLU A 194 20.66 13.12 -0.77
C GLU A 194 20.31 13.23 0.72
N PHE A 195 19.97 12.11 1.33
CA PHE A 195 19.60 12.01 2.75
C PHE A 195 20.50 11.01 3.48
N ASN A 196 20.87 11.35 4.72
CA ASN A 196 21.75 10.50 5.53
C ASN A 196 20.98 9.40 6.27
N SER A 197 19.64 9.49 6.31
CA SER A 197 18.79 8.49 6.95
C SER A 197 17.42 8.43 6.28
N TYR A 198 16.74 7.29 6.46
CA TYR A 198 15.35 7.08 6.04
C TYR A 198 14.41 8.15 6.62
N GLU A 199 14.56 8.47 7.91
CA GLU A 199 13.75 9.46 8.61
C GLU A 199 13.91 10.87 8.01
N GLN A 200 15.15 11.27 7.66
CA GLN A 200 15.37 12.56 7.01
C GLN A 200 14.72 12.62 5.63
N HIS A 201 14.78 11.50 4.90
CA HIS A 201 14.19 11.37 3.57
C HIS A 201 12.66 11.42 3.65
N GLU A 202 12.04 10.70 4.58
CA GLU A 202 10.59 10.72 4.80
C GLU A 202 10.12 12.12 5.24
N ASN A 203 10.81 12.75 6.18
CA ASN A 203 10.46 14.09 6.68
C ASN A 203 10.50 15.17 5.60
N PHE A 204 11.37 15.03 4.60
CA PHE A 204 11.38 15.94 3.45
C PHE A 204 10.03 15.89 2.70
N TYR A 205 9.56 14.70 2.34
CA TYR A 205 8.28 14.55 1.63
C TYR A 205 7.09 14.92 2.50
N VAL A 206 7.11 14.61 3.80
CA VAL A 206 6.09 15.09 4.75
C VAL A 206 6.05 16.63 4.76
N SER A 207 7.21 17.29 4.69
CA SER A 207 7.25 18.75 4.64
C SER A 207 6.69 19.33 3.34
N VAL A 208 6.81 18.62 2.21
CA VAL A 208 6.19 18.99 0.93
C VAL A 208 4.67 18.82 1.01
N ALA A 209 4.18 17.71 1.55
CA ALA A 209 2.75 17.47 1.77
C ALA A 209 2.14 18.60 2.63
N ASN A 210 2.82 18.99 3.71
CA ASN A 210 2.40 20.09 4.56
C ASN A 210 2.36 21.45 3.83
N SER A 211 3.32 21.74 2.96
CA SER A 211 3.32 22.96 2.14
C SER A 211 2.11 23.02 1.20
N LEU A 212 1.69 21.87 0.67
CA LEU A 212 0.55 21.71 -0.22
C LEU A 212 -0.80 21.62 0.51
N ASN A 213 -0.80 21.61 1.85
CA ASN A 213 -1.97 21.33 2.67
C ASN A 213 -2.68 19.99 2.31
N VAL A 214 -1.87 18.97 2.00
CA VAL A 214 -2.32 17.59 1.81
C VAL A 214 -1.63 16.67 2.83
N THR A 215 -2.20 15.49 3.06
CA THR A 215 -1.62 14.44 3.89
C THR A 215 -0.45 13.74 3.18
N PRO A 216 0.52 13.15 3.91
CA PRO A 216 1.56 12.33 3.31
C PRO A 216 1.02 11.19 2.44
N TRP A 217 -0.12 10.60 2.82
CA TRP A 217 -0.82 9.62 1.99
C TRP A 217 -1.30 10.20 0.66
N GLU A 218 -1.92 11.38 0.65
CA GLU A 218 -2.36 12.03 -0.59
C GLU A 218 -1.17 12.32 -1.51
N LEU A 219 -0.07 12.84 -0.94
CA LEU A 219 1.16 13.04 -1.69
C LEU A 219 1.68 11.73 -2.27
N ASP A 220 1.72 10.64 -1.50
CA ASP A 220 2.12 9.30 -1.98
C ASP A 220 1.28 8.85 -3.19
N ARG A 221 -0.05 9.03 -3.13
CA ARG A 221 -0.95 8.66 -4.24
C ARG A 221 -0.76 9.54 -5.48
N ILE A 222 -0.51 10.84 -5.30
CA ILE A 222 -0.20 11.75 -6.40
C ILE A 222 1.12 11.33 -7.05
N LEU A 223 2.18 11.20 -6.26
CA LEU A 223 3.50 10.83 -6.75
C LEU A 223 3.51 9.42 -7.36
N TYR A 224 2.68 8.49 -6.88
CA TYR A 224 2.54 7.16 -7.48
C TYR A 224 1.96 7.23 -8.89
N ARG A 225 0.88 7.99 -9.06
CA ARG A 225 0.09 7.98 -10.30
C ARG A 225 0.67 8.89 -11.36
N TYR A 226 1.18 10.04 -10.96
CA TYR A 226 1.65 11.10 -11.84
C TYR A 226 3.17 11.29 -11.75
N THR A 227 3.92 10.19 -11.55
CA THR A 227 5.38 10.27 -11.37
C THR A 227 6.03 10.98 -12.55
N ASP A 228 5.64 10.63 -13.77
CA ASP A 228 6.25 11.15 -15.00
C ASP A 228 5.91 12.64 -15.18
N GLU A 229 4.66 13.04 -14.93
CA GLU A 229 4.22 14.43 -14.98
C GLU A 229 4.92 15.28 -13.92
N VAL A 230 5.12 14.76 -12.71
CA VAL A 230 5.88 15.45 -11.66
C VAL A 230 7.32 15.66 -12.10
N ILE A 231 7.97 14.63 -12.65
CA ILE A 231 9.36 14.74 -13.15
C ILE A 231 9.45 15.77 -14.27
N GLU A 232 8.52 15.78 -15.23
CA GLU A 232 8.48 16.78 -16.30
C GLU A 232 8.35 18.23 -15.78
N LYS A 233 7.73 18.45 -14.62
CA LYS A 233 7.60 19.79 -14.01
C LYS A 233 8.77 20.18 -13.10
N ILE A 234 9.67 19.26 -12.76
CA ILE A 234 10.92 19.53 -12.03
C ILE A 234 11.98 20.10 -12.99
N GLU A 235 12.00 19.65 -14.25
CA GLU A 235 12.88 20.13 -15.33
C GLU A 235 12.56 21.57 -15.80
#